data_AF-A0A2A5S5F7-F1
#
_entry.id   AF-A0A2A5S5F7-F1
#
_cell.length_a   1.000
_cell.length_b   1.000
_cell.length_c   1.000
_cell.angle_alpha   90.00
_cell.angle_beta   90.00
_cell.angle_gamma   90.00
#
_symmetry.space_group_name_H-M   'P 1'
#
loop_
_entity.id
_entity.type
_entity.pdbx_description
1 polymer ?
#
loop_
_entity_poly.entity_id
_entity_poly.type
_entity_poly.pdbx_seq_one_letter_code
_entity_poly.pdbx_strand_id
1 'polypeptide(L)'
;MEKQIGAKKTVLQELPRVRDRVSFIYIEHAKVNKQDSAITVLDSRGVVRIPAAMTSVLLFGPGTDITHRAMELIGDTGTSVVWVGERGVRQYAHGRALSHSSRFLEKQAKLVSNTRTKLKVAKKMYQMRFPNEEVSSLTLQQLRGREGARIRSVYRENSKKYHVAWSGRDYDPENFKDGTVINQALSAGHVALYGLCFSVVAALGISPGLGFVHVGHDLSFIYDVADLYKVQTTIPIAFEVAQEFNSEDDIGAITRRRVRDAFVDGKLIQQIVKDLQYLLDIPESETFDADVINLWDDKAEHVKYGINYSEEQ
;
A
#
# COMPACT_ATOMS: atom_id res chain seq x y z
N MET A 1 45.20 -13.74 -37.77
CA MET A 1 44.81 -12.88 -36.63
C MET A 1 43.68 -11.98 -37.11
N GLU A 2 42.43 -12.41 -36.91
CA GLU A 2 41.28 -11.53 -37.15
C GLU A 2 41.13 -10.60 -35.96
N LYS A 3 41.20 -9.29 -36.24
CA LYS A 3 41.14 -8.22 -35.26
C LYS A 3 39.67 -7.93 -34.99
N GLN A 4 39.12 -8.46 -33.88
CA GLN A 4 37.78 -8.09 -33.42
C GLN A 4 37.79 -6.60 -33.04
N ILE A 5 37.16 -5.78 -33.88
CA ILE A 5 36.84 -4.37 -33.60
C ILE A 5 35.40 -4.36 -33.06
N GLY A 6 35.27 -4.10 -31.77
CA GLY A 6 33.98 -3.95 -31.10
C GLY A 6 34.13 -4.18 -29.60
N ALA A 7 33.58 -3.26 -28.79
CA ALA A 7 33.50 -3.47 -27.35
C ALA A 7 32.82 -4.82 -27.06
N LYS A 8 33.38 -5.59 -26.12
CA LYS A 8 32.79 -6.85 -25.66
C LYS A 8 31.32 -6.57 -25.30
N LYS A 9 30.40 -7.20 -26.02
CA LYS A 9 28.96 -7.11 -25.77
C LYS A 9 28.75 -7.40 -24.29
N THR A 10 28.16 -6.46 -23.56
CA THR A 10 27.87 -6.61 -22.13
C THR A 10 27.10 -7.91 -21.95
N VAL A 11 27.65 -8.83 -21.15
CA VAL A 11 26.93 -10.04 -20.75
C VAL A 11 25.65 -9.55 -20.09
N LEU A 12 24.48 -10.03 -20.53
CA LEU A 12 23.22 -9.77 -19.84
C LEU A 12 23.47 -10.14 -18.37
N GLN A 13 23.62 -9.14 -17.50
CA GLN A 13 23.30 -9.35 -16.10
C GLN A 13 21.86 -9.82 -16.13
N GLU A 14 21.63 -11.05 -15.68
CA GLU A 14 20.30 -11.63 -15.56
C GLU A 14 19.47 -10.63 -14.75
N LEU A 15 18.67 -9.83 -15.46
CA LEU A 15 17.64 -9.02 -14.82
C LEU A 15 16.81 -10.03 -14.02
N PRO A 16 16.66 -9.87 -12.69
CA PRO A 16 15.86 -10.79 -11.90
C PRO A 16 14.51 -10.91 -12.60
N ARG A 17 14.08 -12.15 -12.87
CA ARG A 17 12.83 -12.38 -13.58
C ARG A 17 11.72 -11.71 -12.77
N VAL A 18 10.93 -10.85 -13.41
CA VAL A 18 9.75 -10.16 -12.84
C VAL A 18 8.81 -11.14 -12.10
N ARG A 19 8.90 -12.44 -12.42
CA ARG A 19 8.16 -13.52 -11.77
C ARG A 19 8.44 -13.65 -10.26
N ASP A 20 9.62 -13.28 -9.78
CA ASP A 20 10.03 -13.54 -8.40
C ASP A 20 9.95 -12.28 -7.51
N ARG A 21 9.84 -11.09 -8.11
CA ARG A 21 9.90 -9.80 -7.40
C ARG A 21 9.11 -8.70 -8.09
N VAL A 22 8.25 -8.02 -7.32
CA VAL A 22 7.44 -6.88 -7.76
C VAL A 22 7.99 -5.59 -7.13
N SER A 23 8.42 -4.64 -7.97
CA SER A 23 8.91 -3.34 -7.52
C SER A 23 7.78 -2.30 -7.45
N PHE A 24 7.64 -1.65 -6.32
CA PHE A 24 6.82 -0.45 -6.13
C PHE A 24 7.74 0.78 -6.15
N ILE A 25 7.62 1.62 -7.17
CA ILE A 25 8.41 2.84 -7.28
C ILE A 25 7.54 4.05 -6.98
N TYR A 26 7.93 4.84 -5.98
CA TYR A 26 7.24 6.08 -5.63
C TYR A 26 7.90 7.29 -6.31
N ILE A 27 7.09 8.10 -7.01
CA ILE A 27 7.50 9.30 -7.74
C ILE A 27 6.61 10.46 -7.31
N GLU A 28 7.20 11.58 -6.92
CA GLU A 28 6.51 12.83 -6.58
C GLU A 28 7.31 14.02 -7.10
N HIS A 29 6.65 15.17 -7.26
CA HIS A 29 7.30 16.44 -7.66
C HIS A 29 8.22 16.32 -8.89
N ALA A 30 7.81 15.56 -9.90
CA ALA A 30 8.65 15.22 -11.05
C ALA A 30 7.87 15.21 -12.37
N LYS A 31 8.61 15.38 -13.47
CA LYS A 31 8.11 15.21 -14.84
C LYS A 31 8.49 13.83 -15.36
N VAL A 32 7.49 13.03 -15.68
CA VAL A 32 7.62 11.66 -16.16
C VAL A 32 7.42 11.61 -17.67
N ASN A 33 8.46 11.16 -18.37
CA ASN A 33 8.47 11.06 -19.83
C ASN A 33 8.99 9.68 -20.27
N LYS A 34 9.03 9.47 -21.59
CA LYS A 34 9.62 8.30 -22.24
C LYS A 34 10.87 8.74 -22.97
N GLN A 35 11.95 7.99 -22.78
CA GLN A 35 13.12 8.05 -23.66
C GLN A 35 13.49 6.62 -24.04
N ASP A 36 13.46 6.32 -25.34
CA ASP A 36 13.67 4.97 -25.88
C ASP A 36 12.74 3.93 -25.21
N SER A 37 13.32 2.91 -24.56
CA SER A 37 12.61 1.86 -23.82
C SER A 37 12.61 2.10 -22.29
N ALA A 38 12.89 3.32 -21.86
CA ALA A 38 12.94 3.70 -20.45
C ALA A 38 11.92 4.79 -20.12
N ILE A 39 11.43 4.73 -18.88
CA ILE A 39 10.70 5.82 -18.25
C ILE A 39 11.74 6.78 -17.71
N THR A 40 11.64 8.05 -18.08
CA THR A 40 12.48 9.11 -17.52
C THR A 40 11.72 9.90 -16.49
N VAL A 41 12.37 10.19 -15.37
CA VAL A 41 11.83 10.98 -14.28
C VAL A 41 12.78 12.15 -14.07
N LEU A 42 12.32 13.35 -14.40
CA LEU A 42 13.06 14.61 -14.23
C LEU A 42 12.53 15.35 -13.01
N ASP A 43 13.40 15.68 -12.06
CA ASP A 43 13.08 16.55 -10.92
C ASP A 43 14.18 17.62 -10.73
N SER A 44 14.17 18.31 -9.59
CA SER A 44 15.19 19.32 -9.25
C SER A 44 16.62 18.77 -9.09
N ARG A 45 16.80 17.46 -8.94
CA ARG A 45 18.11 16.80 -8.80
C ARG A 45 18.66 16.28 -10.13
N GLY A 46 17.83 16.23 -11.17
CA GLY A 46 18.23 15.82 -12.51
C GLY A 46 17.35 14.71 -13.07
N VAL A 47 17.92 13.93 -13.99
CA VAL A 47 17.16 12.89 -14.72
C VAL A 47 17.54 11.50 -14.23
N VAL A 48 16.51 10.77 -13.84
CA VAL A 48 16.56 9.34 -13.55
C VAL A 48 15.98 8.56 -14.73
N ARG A 49 16.68 7.51 -15.18
CA ARG A 49 16.18 6.58 -16.20
C ARG A 49 15.85 5.24 -15.56
N ILE A 50 14.60 4.81 -15.71
CA ILE A 50 14.07 3.56 -15.18
C ILE A 50 13.77 2.63 -16.36
N PRO A 51 14.47 1.49 -16.50
CA PRO A 51 14.16 0.52 -17.54
C PRO A 51 12.72 0.00 -17.38
N ALA A 52 11.91 0.10 -18.44
CA ALA A 52 10.49 -0.27 -18.35
C ALA A 52 10.27 -1.76 -18.01
N ALA A 53 11.25 -2.61 -18.33
CA ALA A 53 11.24 -4.03 -17.98
C ALA A 53 11.41 -4.33 -16.48
N MET A 54 11.89 -3.37 -15.68
CA MET A 54 12.12 -3.52 -14.24
C MET A 54 10.99 -2.95 -13.37
N THR A 55 10.06 -2.22 -13.99
CA THR A 55 8.97 -1.52 -13.29
C THR A 55 7.71 -2.36 -13.21
N SER A 56 7.36 -2.79 -12.01
CA SER A 56 6.10 -3.51 -11.77
C SER A 56 4.96 -2.55 -11.43
N VAL A 57 5.17 -1.63 -10.48
CA VAL A 57 4.15 -0.68 -10.01
C VAL A 57 4.76 0.72 -9.86
N LEU A 58 4.08 1.73 -10.39
CA LEU A 58 4.42 3.15 -10.20
C LEU A 58 3.34 3.83 -9.35
N LEU A 59 3.77 4.43 -8.25
CA LEU A 59 2.95 5.23 -7.36
C LEU A 59 3.25 6.71 -7.62
N PHE A 60 2.32 7.41 -8.28
CA PHE A 60 2.44 8.84 -8.59
C PHE A 60 1.84 9.67 -7.47
N GLY A 61 2.71 10.32 -6.70
CA GLY A 61 2.37 11.29 -5.67
C GLY A 61 2.08 12.69 -6.23
N PRO A 62 1.77 13.65 -5.34
CA PRO A 62 1.50 15.03 -5.70
C PRO A 62 2.63 15.70 -6.50
N GLY A 63 2.27 16.63 -7.39
CA GLY A 63 3.23 17.38 -8.20
C GLY A 63 3.88 16.57 -9.34
N THR A 64 3.28 15.44 -9.73
CA THR A 64 3.79 14.62 -10.84
C THR A 64 3.08 14.94 -12.15
N ASP A 65 3.82 15.36 -13.16
CA ASP A 65 3.34 15.48 -14.54
C ASP A 65 3.75 14.25 -15.33
N ILE A 66 2.85 13.67 -16.14
CA ILE A 66 3.19 12.53 -16.99
C ILE A 66 2.75 12.72 -18.44
N THR A 67 3.64 12.40 -19.37
CA THR A 67 3.34 12.46 -20.81
C THR A 67 2.53 11.25 -21.28
N HIS A 68 1.78 11.43 -22.36
CA HIS A 68 1.08 10.33 -23.03
C HIS A 68 2.04 9.19 -23.43
N ARG A 69 3.21 9.51 -23.96
CA ARG A 69 4.19 8.50 -24.41
C ARG A 69 4.76 7.67 -23.27
N ALA A 70 4.91 8.25 -22.08
CA ALA A 70 5.25 7.49 -20.88
C ALA A 70 4.13 6.52 -20.51
N MET A 71 2.87 6.98 -20.50
CA MET A 71 1.70 6.15 -20.21
C MET A 71 1.49 5.01 -21.22
N GLU A 72 1.76 5.26 -22.50
CA GLU A 72 1.75 4.23 -23.55
C GLU A 72 2.77 3.13 -23.26
N LEU A 73 4.03 3.49 -22.99
CA LEU A 73 5.08 2.53 -22.65
C LEU A 73 4.73 1.71 -21.39
N ILE A 74 4.25 2.37 -20.33
CA ILE A 74 3.78 1.74 -19.10
C ILE A 74 2.67 0.71 -19.40
N GLY A 75 1.72 1.09 -20.26
CA GLY A 75 0.61 0.24 -20.67
C GLY A 75 1.08 -0.99 -21.46
N ASP A 76 2.04 -0.81 -22.36
CA ASP A 76 2.62 -1.87 -23.18
C ASP A 76 3.47 -2.86 -22.36
N THR A 77 4.12 -2.40 -21.29
CA THR A 77 4.93 -3.25 -20.41
C THR A 77 4.13 -3.95 -19.32
N GLY A 78 2.83 -3.69 -19.20
CA GLY A 78 2.00 -4.24 -18.14
C GLY A 78 2.38 -3.72 -16.74
N THR A 79 2.97 -2.52 -16.67
CA THR A 79 3.28 -1.85 -15.40
C THR A 79 1.99 -1.27 -14.82
N SER A 80 1.73 -1.54 -13.54
CA SER A 80 0.58 -0.93 -12.87
C SER A 80 0.90 0.51 -12.46
N VAL A 81 -0.11 1.38 -12.52
CA VAL A 81 0.01 2.78 -12.09
C VAL A 81 -1.08 3.11 -11.09
N VAL A 82 -0.71 3.84 -10.05
CA VAL A 82 -1.65 4.33 -9.03
C VAL A 82 -1.33 5.78 -8.72
N TRP A 83 -2.31 6.66 -8.90
CA TRP A 83 -2.23 8.04 -8.41
C TRP A 83 -2.64 8.07 -6.95
N VAL A 84 -1.72 8.58 -6.13
CA VAL A 84 -1.82 8.52 -4.68
C VAL A 84 -1.56 9.88 -4.05
N GLY A 85 -1.98 10.03 -2.80
CA GLY A 85 -1.48 11.08 -1.92
C GLY A 85 -0.01 10.84 -1.55
N GLU A 86 0.56 11.74 -0.77
CA GLU A 86 1.94 11.60 -0.29
C GLU A 86 2.18 10.23 0.36
N ARG A 87 3.17 9.47 -0.12
CA ARG A 87 3.48 8.08 0.29
C ARG A 87 2.26 7.14 0.42
N GLY A 88 1.23 7.29 -0.41
CA GLY A 88 0.10 6.35 -0.43
C GLY A 88 -1.02 6.64 0.57
N VAL A 89 -0.96 7.74 1.34
CA VAL A 89 -2.02 8.08 2.32
C VAL A 89 -3.40 8.38 1.70
N ARG A 90 -3.50 8.38 0.38
CA ARG A 90 -4.77 8.41 -0.34
C ARG A 90 -4.60 7.68 -1.66
N GLN A 91 -5.67 7.08 -2.15
CA GLN A 91 -5.74 6.53 -3.50
C GLN A 91 -6.77 7.36 -4.28
N TYR A 92 -6.37 7.86 -5.46
CA TYR A 92 -7.20 8.74 -6.30
C TYR A 92 -7.71 8.03 -7.56
N ALA A 93 -6.79 7.48 -8.34
CA ALA A 93 -7.06 6.77 -9.59
C ALA A 93 -6.00 5.68 -9.81
N HIS A 94 -6.33 4.66 -10.59
CA HIS A 94 -5.38 3.61 -10.95
C HIS A 94 -5.58 3.18 -12.40
N GLY A 95 -4.51 2.66 -12.99
CA GLY A 95 -4.51 2.09 -14.33
C GLY A 95 -4.80 0.60 -14.31
N ARG A 96 -4.10 -0.14 -15.17
CA ARG A 96 -4.29 -1.59 -15.30
C ARG A 96 -3.56 -2.36 -14.20
N ALA A 97 -3.98 -3.61 -14.02
CA ALA A 97 -3.31 -4.56 -13.13
C ALA A 97 -1.92 -4.95 -13.65
N LEU A 98 -1.04 -5.32 -12.72
CA LEU A 98 0.30 -5.83 -13.01
C LEU A 98 0.27 -6.98 -14.04
N SER A 99 1.23 -6.94 -14.98
CA SER A 99 1.56 -7.98 -15.95
C SER A 99 0.38 -8.49 -16.80
N HIS A 100 -0.69 -7.70 -16.93
CA HIS A 100 -1.94 -8.09 -17.58
C HIS A 100 -2.57 -9.37 -16.99
N SER A 101 -2.23 -9.73 -15.75
CA SER A 101 -2.72 -10.94 -15.11
C SER A 101 -4.05 -10.69 -14.41
N SER A 102 -5.06 -11.52 -14.70
CA SER A 102 -6.34 -11.60 -13.97
C SER A 102 -6.29 -12.56 -12.78
N ARG A 103 -5.15 -13.21 -12.52
CA ARG A 103 -5.04 -14.33 -11.57
C ARG A 103 -5.62 -14.00 -10.19
N PHE A 104 -5.20 -12.88 -9.61
CA PHE A 104 -5.66 -12.48 -8.28
C PHE A 104 -7.15 -12.15 -8.26
N LEU A 105 -7.64 -11.49 -9.31
CA LEU A 105 -9.05 -11.16 -9.47
C LEU A 105 -9.92 -12.42 -9.56
N GLU A 106 -9.51 -13.40 -10.38
CA GLU A 106 -10.22 -14.67 -10.53
C GLU A 106 -10.24 -15.48 -9.22
N LYS A 107 -9.10 -15.52 -8.52
CA LYS A 107 -8.99 -16.16 -7.20
C LYS A 107 -9.93 -15.50 -6.18
N GLN A 108 -9.91 -14.17 -6.08
CA GLN A 108 -10.80 -13.42 -5.20
C GLN A 108 -12.27 -13.68 -5.55
N ALA A 109 -12.64 -13.58 -6.82
CA ALA A 109 -14.01 -13.81 -7.29
C ALA A 109 -14.49 -15.22 -6.92
N LYS A 110 -13.67 -16.25 -7.13
CA LYS A 110 -13.98 -17.63 -6.75
C LYS A 110 -14.15 -17.80 -5.24
N LEU A 111 -13.28 -17.19 -4.44
CA LEU A 111 -13.31 -17.31 -2.98
C LEU A 111 -14.51 -16.58 -2.37
N VAL A 112 -14.85 -15.39 -2.87
CA VAL A 112 -15.96 -14.57 -2.36
C VAL A 112 -17.32 -15.12 -2.78
N SER A 113 -17.44 -15.69 -3.99
CA SER A 113 -18.72 -16.16 -4.54
C SER A 113 -19.22 -17.48 -3.94
N ASN A 114 -18.42 -18.17 -3.12
CA ASN A 114 -18.83 -19.38 -2.43
C ASN A 114 -18.83 -19.17 -0.91
N THR A 115 -19.97 -19.45 -0.27
CA THR A 115 -20.18 -19.19 1.17
C THR A 115 -19.16 -19.89 2.06
N ARG A 116 -18.73 -21.12 1.70
CA ARG A 116 -17.77 -21.89 2.51
C ARG A 116 -16.36 -21.33 2.39
N THR A 117 -15.90 -21.01 1.17
CA THR A 117 -14.58 -20.41 0.97
C THR A 117 -14.52 -18.99 1.50
N LYS A 118 -15.58 -18.21 1.34
CA LYS A 118 -15.69 -16.85 1.91
C LYS A 118 -15.51 -16.89 3.42
N LEU A 119 -16.22 -17.82 4.09
CA LEU A 119 -16.08 -18.04 5.53
C LEU A 119 -14.66 -18.47 5.92
N LYS A 120 -14.03 -19.35 5.13
CA LYS A 120 -12.64 -19.79 5.36
C LYS A 120 -11.66 -18.61 5.34
N VAL A 121 -11.76 -17.72 4.35
CA VAL A 121 -10.91 -16.54 4.25
C VAL A 121 -11.21 -15.56 5.39
N ALA A 122 -12.48 -15.28 5.69
CA ALA A 122 -12.84 -14.44 6.83
C ALA A 122 -12.22 -14.97 8.15
N LYS A 123 -12.25 -16.29 8.37
CA LYS A 123 -11.60 -16.92 9.52
C LYS A 123 -10.08 -16.75 9.52
N LYS A 124 -9.40 -16.86 8.37
CA LYS A 124 -7.97 -16.52 8.27
C LYS A 124 -7.70 -15.07 8.70
N MET A 125 -8.53 -14.13 8.25
CA MET A 125 -8.39 -12.72 8.63
C MET A 125 -8.56 -12.51 10.14
N TYR A 126 -9.52 -13.19 10.77
CA TYR A 126 -9.64 -13.16 12.23
C TYR A 126 -8.43 -13.84 12.91
N GLN A 127 -7.96 -14.98 12.43
CA GLN A 127 -6.78 -15.65 13.00
C GLN A 127 -5.54 -14.74 13.00
N MET A 128 -5.34 -13.96 11.93
CA MET A 128 -4.26 -12.96 11.85
C MET A 128 -4.38 -11.86 12.90
N ARG A 129 -5.62 -11.51 13.29
CA ARG A 129 -5.90 -10.52 14.35
C ARG A 129 -5.73 -11.12 15.76
N PHE A 130 -5.85 -12.43 15.90
CA PHE A 130 -5.73 -13.15 17.17
C PHE A 130 -4.59 -14.18 17.09
N PRO A 131 -3.32 -13.77 16.95
CA PRO A 131 -2.21 -14.69 16.70
C PRO A 131 -2.01 -15.75 17.79
N ASN A 132 -2.45 -15.46 19.02
CA ASN A 132 -2.28 -16.32 20.19
C ASN A 132 -3.56 -17.08 20.58
N GLU A 133 -4.63 -17.03 19.76
CA GLU A 133 -5.89 -17.71 20.05
C GLU A 133 -6.26 -18.69 18.93
N GLU A 134 -6.83 -19.84 19.30
CA GLU A 134 -7.49 -20.74 18.35
C GLU A 134 -8.88 -20.17 18.03
N VAL A 135 -9.12 -19.81 16.76
CA VAL A 135 -10.39 -19.20 16.35
C VAL A 135 -11.13 -19.98 15.25
N SER A 136 -10.58 -21.11 14.79
CA SER A 136 -11.14 -21.88 13.67
C SER A 136 -12.48 -22.53 14.01
N SER A 137 -12.70 -22.89 15.29
CA SER A 137 -13.95 -23.49 15.77
C SER A 137 -15.09 -22.48 15.96
N LEU A 138 -14.78 -21.18 16.00
CA LEU A 138 -15.75 -20.12 16.30
C LEU A 138 -16.66 -19.78 15.11
N THR A 139 -17.87 -19.32 15.42
CA THR A 139 -18.80 -18.72 14.44
C THR A 139 -18.42 -17.27 14.12
N LEU A 140 -18.83 -16.75 12.96
CA LEU A 140 -18.58 -15.35 12.60
C LEU A 140 -19.16 -14.35 13.60
N GLN A 141 -20.30 -14.66 14.21
CA GLN A 141 -20.91 -13.80 15.22
C GLN A 141 -20.04 -13.74 16.50
N GLN A 142 -19.51 -14.87 16.94
CA GLN A 142 -18.57 -14.92 18.08
C GLN A 142 -17.27 -14.18 17.76
N LEU A 143 -16.74 -14.35 16.54
CA LEU A 143 -15.53 -13.65 16.08
C LEU A 143 -15.72 -12.12 16.09
N ARG A 144 -16.85 -11.62 15.57
CA ARG A 144 -17.19 -10.20 15.62
C ARG A 144 -17.29 -9.67 17.06
N GLY A 145 -17.95 -10.43 17.95
CA GLY A 145 -18.08 -10.06 19.36
C GLY A 145 -16.71 -9.97 20.06
N ARG A 146 -15.83 -10.94 19.81
CA ARG A 146 -14.45 -10.94 20.31
C ARG A 146 -13.63 -9.77 19.75
N GLU A 147 -13.74 -9.49 18.46
CA GLU A 147 -13.03 -8.37 17.84
C GLU A 147 -13.44 -7.03 18.46
N GLY A 148 -14.73 -6.82 18.70
CA GLY A 148 -15.19 -5.63 19.41
C GLY A 148 -14.60 -5.51 20.82
N ALA A 149 -14.47 -6.62 21.56
CA ALA A 149 -13.84 -6.63 22.87
C ALA A 149 -12.33 -6.35 22.80
N ARG A 150 -11.63 -6.98 21.84
CA ARG A 150 -10.19 -6.76 21.58
C ARG A 150 -9.90 -5.29 21.30
N ILE A 151 -10.62 -4.70 20.35
CA ILE A 151 -10.44 -3.29 19.96
C ILE A 151 -10.70 -2.34 21.13
N ARG A 152 -11.72 -2.61 21.97
CA ARG A 152 -11.93 -1.82 23.19
C ARG A 152 -10.78 -1.95 24.18
N SER A 153 -10.15 -3.12 24.32
CA SER A 153 -8.95 -3.29 25.16
C SER A 153 -7.78 -2.46 24.61
N VAL A 154 -7.52 -2.56 23.31
CA VAL A 154 -6.46 -1.80 22.63
C VAL A 154 -6.65 -0.29 22.84
N TYR A 155 -7.87 0.22 22.72
CA TYR A 155 -8.14 1.64 23.00
C TYR A 155 -7.87 2.02 24.45
N ARG A 156 -8.25 1.19 25.42
CA ARG A 156 -7.98 1.43 26.85
C ARG A 156 -6.48 1.40 27.15
N GLU A 157 -5.74 0.47 26.55
CA GLU A 157 -4.30 0.35 26.70
C GLU A 157 -3.56 1.57 26.13
N ASN A 158 -3.92 2.00 24.93
CA ASN A 158 -3.34 3.21 24.32
C ASN A 158 -3.75 4.47 25.09
N SER A 159 -5.00 4.58 25.53
CA SER A 159 -5.47 5.67 26.41
C SER A 159 -4.62 5.80 27.67
N LYS A 160 -4.32 4.67 28.34
CA LYS A 160 -3.42 4.65 29.49
C LYS A 160 -1.97 5.00 29.12
N LYS A 161 -1.44 4.41 28.05
CA LYS A 161 -0.05 4.59 27.62
C LYS A 161 0.26 6.05 27.27
N TYR A 162 -0.63 6.70 26.53
CA TYR A 162 -0.43 8.07 26.03
C TYR A 162 -1.15 9.12 26.89
N HIS A 163 -1.80 8.73 27.98
CA HIS A 163 -2.50 9.62 28.91
C HIS A 163 -3.60 10.47 28.24
N VAL A 164 -4.27 9.90 27.24
CA VAL A 164 -5.37 10.55 26.50
C VAL A 164 -6.70 9.95 26.94
N ALA A 165 -7.65 10.80 27.33
CA ALA A 165 -8.99 10.34 27.72
C ALA A 165 -9.72 9.68 26.54
N TRP A 166 -10.33 8.51 26.78
CA TRP A 166 -11.08 7.77 25.78
C TRP A 166 -12.51 7.45 26.26
N SER A 167 -13.49 8.07 25.62
CA SER A 167 -14.93 7.88 25.89
C SER A 167 -15.62 6.97 24.87
N GLY A 168 -14.96 6.65 23.75
CA GLY A 168 -15.53 5.84 22.68
C GLY A 168 -15.21 6.41 21.30
N ARG A 169 -15.47 5.59 20.28
CA ARG A 169 -15.35 6.02 18.89
C ARG A 169 -16.59 6.81 18.53
N ASP A 170 -16.39 8.07 18.19
CA ASP A 170 -17.44 8.98 17.74
C ASP A 170 -16.95 9.68 16.48
N TYR A 171 -17.73 9.61 15.41
CA TYR A 171 -17.37 10.17 14.12
C TYR A 171 -18.64 10.52 13.34
N ASP A 172 -18.76 11.81 13.03
CA ASP A 172 -19.73 12.32 12.09
C ASP A 172 -19.03 12.55 10.73
N PRO A 173 -19.40 11.81 9.66
CA PRO A 173 -18.87 12.03 8.33
C PRO A 173 -19.08 13.45 7.79
N GLU A 174 -20.15 14.12 8.20
CA GLU A 174 -20.51 15.47 7.75
C GLU A 174 -19.86 16.56 8.62
N ASN A 175 -19.33 16.18 9.79
CA ASN A 175 -18.77 17.13 10.74
C ASN A 175 -17.50 16.62 11.45
N PHE A 176 -16.41 16.61 10.69
CA PHE A 176 -15.10 16.18 11.21
C PHE A 176 -14.58 17.04 12.38
N LYS A 177 -14.84 18.34 12.38
CA LYS A 177 -14.24 19.30 13.34
C LYS A 177 -14.81 19.18 14.74
N ASP A 178 -16.03 18.69 14.89
CA ASP A 178 -16.70 18.55 16.19
C ASP A 178 -16.26 17.31 16.96
N GLY A 179 -15.50 16.40 16.32
CA GLY A 179 -14.91 15.25 16.99
C GLY A 179 -13.81 15.67 17.97
N THR A 180 -13.64 14.91 19.05
CA THR A 180 -12.46 15.07 19.93
C THR A 180 -11.16 14.87 19.14
N VAL A 181 -10.05 15.46 19.61
CA VAL A 181 -8.73 15.34 18.96
C VAL A 181 -8.38 13.89 18.62
N ILE A 182 -8.60 12.96 19.56
CA ILE A 182 -8.37 11.53 19.34
C ILE A 182 -9.27 10.95 18.24
N ASN A 183 -10.53 11.34 18.16
CA ASN A 183 -11.44 10.86 17.12
C ASN A 183 -11.11 11.44 15.74
N GLN A 184 -10.68 12.70 15.67
CA GLN A 184 -10.17 13.32 14.45
C GLN A 184 -8.90 12.59 13.96
N ALA A 185 -7.95 12.35 14.86
CA ALA A 185 -6.72 11.64 14.56
C ALA A 185 -7.00 10.20 14.08
N LEU A 186 -7.86 9.45 14.77
CA LEU A 186 -8.25 8.09 14.35
C LEU A 186 -8.88 8.09 12.95
N SER A 187 -9.79 9.03 12.67
CA SER A 187 -10.41 9.16 11.34
C SER A 187 -9.36 9.44 10.26
N ALA A 188 -8.51 10.45 10.46
CA ALA A 188 -7.47 10.82 9.51
C ALA A 188 -6.46 9.69 9.27
N GLY A 189 -6.05 9.01 10.35
CA GLY A 189 -5.12 7.89 10.27
C GLY A 189 -5.71 6.68 9.56
N HIS A 190 -6.96 6.31 9.87
CA HIS A 190 -7.63 5.19 9.19
C HIS A 190 -7.80 5.46 7.70
N VAL A 191 -8.22 6.67 7.31
CA VAL A 191 -8.31 7.05 5.88
C VAL A 191 -6.95 6.94 5.19
N ALA A 192 -5.87 7.35 5.87
CA ALA A 192 -4.52 7.20 5.35
C ALA A 192 -4.13 5.73 5.09
N LEU A 193 -4.45 4.84 6.05
CA LEU A 193 -4.24 3.41 5.88
C LEU A 193 -5.12 2.80 4.79
N TYR A 194 -6.36 3.26 4.63
CA TYR A 194 -7.23 2.82 3.54
C TYR A 194 -6.63 3.17 2.18
N GLY A 195 -6.04 4.36 2.05
CA GLY A 195 -5.32 4.77 0.84
C GLY A 195 -4.19 3.82 0.47
N LEU A 196 -3.38 3.41 1.46
CA LEU A 196 -2.27 2.49 1.23
C LEU A 196 -2.77 1.10 0.82
N CYS A 197 -3.72 0.54 1.58
CA CYS A 197 -4.30 -0.77 1.28
C CYS A 197 -4.96 -0.79 -0.10
N PHE A 198 -5.70 0.27 -0.47
CA PHE A 198 -6.30 0.39 -1.79
C PHE A 198 -5.23 0.44 -2.88
N SER A 199 -4.16 1.22 -2.68
CA SER A 199 -3.07 1.30 -3.66
C SER A 199 -2.44 -0.07 -3.95
N VAL A 200 -2.20 -0.89 -2.92
CA VAL A 200 -1.65 -2.25 -3.08
C VAL A 200 -2.67 -3.20 -3.73
N VAL A 201 -3.92 -3.18 -3.26
CA VAL A 201 -5.02 -4.01 -3.82
C VAL A 201 -5.22 -3.71 -5.30
N ALA A 202 -5.28 -2.43 -5.68
CA ALA A 202 -5.44 -2.00 -7.06
C ALA A 202 -4.23 -2.37 -7.92
N ALA A 203 -3.00 -2.18 -7.41
CA ALA A 203 -1.78 -2.54 -8.14
C ALA A 203 -1.71 -4.03 -8.51
N LEU A 204 -2.21 -4.90 -7.61
CA LEU A 204 -2.28 -6.35 -7.83
C LEU A 204 -3.50 -6.79 -8.66
N GLY A 205 -4.34 -5.86 -9.11
CA GLY A 205 -5.55 -6.16 -9.88
C GLY A 205 -6.67 -6.81 -9.06
N ILE A 206 -6.63 -6.70 -7.73
CA ILE A 206 -7.64 -7.23 -6.84
C ILE A 206 -8.81 -6.24 -6.76
N SER A 207 -10.04 -6.73 -6.71
CA SER A 207 -11.22 -5.85 -6.62
C SER A 207 -11.41 -5.29 -5.22
N PRO A 208 -11.54 -3.96 -5.04
CA PRO A 208 -11.76 -3.34 -3.73
C PRO A 208 -13.14 -3.65 -3.13
N GLY A 209 -14.14 -3.94 -3.97
CA GLY A 209 -15.53 -4.15 -3.51
C GLY A 209 -15.83 -5.58 -3.06
N LEU A 210 -15.00 -6.56 -3.41
CA LEU A 210 -15.23 -7.97 -3.11
C LEU A 210 -14.65 -8.37 -1.74
N GLY A 211 -15.33 -7.93 -0.67
CA GLY A 211 -14.97 -8.21 0.71
C GLY A 211 -15.38 -9.60 1.23
N PHE A 212 -14.63 -10.08 2.22
CA PHE A 212 -14.83 -11.30 2.97
C PHE A 212 -15.55 -11.08 4.30
N VAL A 213 -15.22 -10.00 5.03
CA VAL A 213 -15.85 -9.64 6.32
C VAL A 213 -16.85 -8.51 6.13
N HIS A 214 -16.42 -7.40 5.52
CA HIS A 214 -17.30 -6.30 5.12
C HIS A 214 -17.97 -6.61 3.78
N VAL A 215 -19.21 -6.15 3.61
CA VAL A 215 -20.03 -6.34 2.38
C VAL A 215 -20.90 -5.11 2.14
N GLY A 216 -21.30 -4.90 0.88
CA GLY A 216 -22.27 -3.86 0.51
C GLY A 216 -21.67 -2.47 0.26
N HIS A 217 -20.35 -2.35 0.24
CA HIS A 217 -19.62 -1.11 -0.07
C HIS A 217 -18.57 -1.38 -1.16
N ASP A 218 -18.32 -0.41 -2.04
CA ASP A 218 -17.29 -0.48 -3.09
C ASP A 218 -15.85 -0.60 -2.56
N LEU A 219 -15.63 -0.37 -1.26
CA LEU A 219 -14.34 -0.49 -0.56
C LEU A 219 -14.34 -1.61 0.49
N SER A 220 -15.29 -2.54 0.44
CA SER A 220 -15.45 -3.59 1.45
C SER A 220 -14.15 -4.35 1.72
N PHE A 221 -13.42 -4.76 0.69
CA PHE A 221 -12.16 -5.49 0.85
C PHE A 221 -11.03 -4.59 1.37
N ILE A 222 -11.07 -3.29 1.08
CA ILE A 222 -10.10 -2.34 1.63
C ILE A 222 -10.24 -2.24 3.14
N TYR A 223 -11.47 -2.21 3.65
CA TYR A 223 -11.73 -2.22 5.10
C TYR A 223 -11.28 -3.53 5.74
N ASP A 224 -11.53 -4.67 5.09
CA ASP A 224 -11.09 -5.98 5.56
C ASP A 224 -9.57 -6.04 5.77
N VAL A 225 -8.81 -5.58 4.76
CA VAL A 225 -7.35 -5.57 4.77
C VAL A 225 -6.82 -4.55 5.78
N ALA A 226 -7.33 -3.32 5.78
CA ALA A 226 -6.86 -2.27 6.67
C ALA A 226 -7.03 -2.61 8.16
N ASP A 227 -8.12 -3.28 8.52
CA ASP A 227 -8.35 -3.74 9.89
C ASP A 227 -7.27 -4.71 10.42
N LEU A 228 -6.53 -5.39 9.54
CA LEU A 228 -5.39 -6.22 9.97
C LEU A 228 -4.27 -5.38 10.57
N TYR A 229 -4.15 -4.11 10.17
CA TYR A 229 -3.00 -3.27 10.47
C TYR A 229 -3.32 -2.07 11.37
N LYS A 230 -4.60 -1.74 11.62
CA LYS A 230 -5.01 -0.59 12.44
C LYS A 230 -4.34 -0.54 13.81
N VAL A 231 -4.32 -1.69 14.51
CA VAL A 231 -3.81 -1.82 15.89
C VAL A 231 -2.31 -1.52 15.99
N GLN A 232 -1.53 -1.93 14.99
CA GLN A 232 -0.07 -1.75 14.99
C GLN A 232 0.39 -0.44 14.35
N THR A 233 -0.52 0.31 13.70
CA THR A 233 -0.18 1.56 12.99
C THR A 233 -1.02 2.74 13.46
N THR A 234 -2.20 2.91 12.87
CA THR A 234 -3.01 4.13 12.98
C THR A 234 -3.56 4.39 14.37
N ILE A 235 -3.88 3.36 15.15
CA ILE A 235 -4.38 3.54 16.52
C ILE A 235 -3.31 4.16 17.42
N PRO A 236 -2.11 3.55 17.60
CA PRO A 236 -1.08 4.15 18.46
C PRO A 236 -0.64 5.53 17.97
N ILE A 237 -0.53 5.74 16.64
CA ILE A 237 -0.22 7.07 16.08
C ILE A 237 -1.30 8.10 16.45
N ALA A 238 -2.58 7.75 16.39
CA ALA A 238 -3.65 8.68 16.72
C ALA A 238 -3.63 9.08 18.21
N PHE A 239 -3.30 8.15 19.11
CA PHE A 239 -3.15 8.45 20.54
C PHE A 239 -1.91 9.29 20.82
N GLU A 240 -0.79 9.03 20.14
CA GLU A 240 0.40 9.87 20.23
C GLU A 240 0.09 11.30 19.76
N VAL A 241 -0.56 11.47 18.60
CA VAL A 241 -0.98 12.81 18.12
C VAL A 241 -1.91 13.49 19.13
N ALA A 242 -2.88 12.77 19.70
CA ALA A 242 -3.79 13.35 20.67
C ALA A 242 -3.16 13.67 22.03
N GLN A 243 -1.98 13.11 22.33
CA GLN A 243 -1.19 13.48 23.50
C GLN A 243 -0.39 14.76 23.25
N GLU A 244 0.12 14.95 22.04
CA GLU A 244 1.02 16.05 21.69
C GLU A 244 0.29 17.33 21.24
N PHE A 245 -0.90 17.21 20.66
CA PHE A 245 -1.61 18.30 19.98
C PHE A 245 -3.03 18.51 20.53
N ASN A 246 -3.61 19.67 20.24
CA ASN A 246 -4.94 20.06 20.73
C ASN A 246 -5.88 20.45 19.58
N SER A 247 -7.11 20.86 19.90
CA SER A 247 -8.15 21.14 18.90
C SER A 247 -7.90 22.38 18.02
N GLU A 248 -6.94 23.23 18.38
CA GLU A 248 -6.53 24.39 17.57
C GLU A 248 -5.59 24.00 16.43
N ASP A 249 -4.94 22.84 16.53
CA ASP A 249 -4.04 22.31 15.52
C ASP A 249 -4.79 21.65 14.34
N ASP A 250 -4.14 21.56 13.17
CA ASP A 250 -4.65 20.74 12.06
C ASP A 250 -4.34 19.25 12.31
N ILE A 251 -5.10 18.66 13.24
CA ILE A 251 -4.98 17.26 13.65
C ILE A 251 -5.02 16.32 12.44
N GLY A 252 -5.92 16.59 11.49
CA GLY A 252 -6.04 15.79 10.28
C GLY A 252 -4.74 15.75 9.47
N ALA A 253 -4.13 16.91 9.20
CA ALA A 253 -2.88 16.98 8.45
C ALA A 253 -1.69 16.41 9.24
N ILE A 254 -1.62 16.67 10.54
CA ILE A 254 -0.57 16.14 11.41
C ILE A 254 -0.62 14.61 11.44
N THR A 255 -1.80 14.02 11.68
CA THR A 255 -1.94 12.57 11.71
C THR A 255 -1.61 11.93 10.37
N ARG A 256 -2.06 12.52 9.24
CA ARG A 256 -1.69 12.01 7.91
C ARG A 256 -0.17 12.01 7.69
N ARG A 257 0.55 13.04 8.13
CA ARG A 257 2.02 13.08 8.07
C ARG A 257 2.67 12.01 8.95
N ARG A 258 2.19 11.80 10.17
CA ARG A 258 2.71 10.73 11.06
C ARG A 258 2.48 9.35 10.48
N VAL A 259 1.30 9.10 9.91
CA VAL A 259 0.98 7.83 9.24
C VAL A 259 1.79 7.66 7.96
N ARG A 260 1.97 8.72 7.17
CA ARG A 260 2.88 8.76 6.01
C ARG A 260 4.28 8.32 6.42
N ASP A 261 4.83 8.90 7.48
CA ASP A 261 6.19 8.59 7.98
C ASP A 261 6.32 7.12 8.39
N ALA A 262 5.26 6.51 8.92
CA ALA A 262 5.21 5.08 9.22
C ALA A 262 5.16 4.18 7.98
N PHE A 263 4.86 4.72 6.79
CA PHE A 263 4.83 3.97 5.52
C PHE A 263 6.14 4.06 4.72
N VAL A 264 7.01 5.03 5.04
CA VAL A 264 8.18 5.39 4.22
C VAL A 264 9.12 4.21 3.98
N ASP A 265 9.33 3.35 4.98
CA ASP A 265 10.25 2.21 4.86
C ASP A 265 9.73 1.07 3.97
N GLY A 266 8.48 1.16 3.50
CA GLY A 266 7.86 0.20 2.59
C GLY A 266 7.52 -1.15 3.21
N LYS A 267 7.89 -1.44 4.45
CA LYS A 267 7.67 -2.76 5.08
C LYS A 267 6.19 -3.12 5.15
N LEU A 268 5.33 -2.13 5.38
CA LEU A 268 3.89 -2.36 5.40
C LEU A 268 3.35 -2.77 4.03
N ILE A 269 3.85 -2.19 2.94
CA ILE A 269 3.48 -2.60 1.58
C ILE A 269 3.90 -4.07 1.36
N GLN A 270 5.13 -4.43 1.73
CA GLN A 270 5.63 -5.79 1.61
C GLN A 270 4.76 -6.79 2.38
N GLN A 271 4.41 -6.44 3.61
CA GLN A 271 3.55 -7.26 4.46
C GLN A 271 2.13 -7.40 3.87
N ILE A 272 1.54 -6.32 3.37
CA ILE A 272 0.23 -6.36 2.70
C ILE A 272 0.26 -7.29 1.49
N VAL A 273 1.29 -7.20 0.63
CA VAL A 273 1.41 -8.07 -0.55
C VAL A 273 1.49 -9.54 -0.14
N LYS A 274 2.30 -9.87 0.87
CA LYS A 274 2.40 -11.23 1.41
C LYS A 274 1.08 -11.75 1.96
N ASP A 275 0.39 -10.92 2.75
CA ASP A 275 -0.87 -11.29 3.37
C ASP A 275 -1.99 -11.46 2.34
N LEU A 276 -2.06 -10.62 1.30
CA LEU A 276 -3.00 -10.78 0.19
C LEU A 276 -2.80 -12.11 -0.54
N GLN A 277 -1.55 -12.51 -0.80
CA GLN A 277 -1.23 -13.80 -1.41
C GLN A 277 -1.67 -14.98 -0.54
N TYR A 278 -1.44 -14.89 0.78
CA TYR A 278 -1.88 -15.89 1.75
C TYR A 278 -3.42 -15.98 1.85
N LEU A 279 -4.11 -14.85 1.91
CA LEU A 279 -5.58 -14.80 2.00
C LEU A 279 -6.25 -15.36 0.76
N LEU A 280 -5.68 -15.08 -0.42
CA LEU A 280 -6.22 -15.51 -1.71
C LEU A 280 -5.79 -16.93 -2.13
N ASP A 281 -5.15 -17.69 -1.24
CA ASP A 281 -4.70 -19.08 -1.50
C ASP A 281 -3.87 -19.15 -2.81
N ILE A 282 -2.93 -18.22 -2.98
CA ILE A 282 -1.98 -18.23 -4.10
C ILE A 282 -0.94 -19.34 -3.85
N PRO A 283 -0.70 -20.26 -4.81
CA PRO A 283 0.29 -21.32 -4.65
C PRO A 283 1.71 -20.76 -4.45
N GLU A 284 2.55 -21.42 -3.65
CA GLU A 284 3.92 -20.98 -3.39
C GLU A 284 4.78 -20.85 -4.67
N SER A 285 4.54 -21.70 -5.68
CA SER A 285 5.20 -21.62 -7.00
C SER A 285 4.84 -20.38 -7.83
N GLU A 286 3.89 -19.61 -7.33
CA GLU A 286 3.22 -18.49 -7.97
C GLU A 286 3.27 -17.22 -7.13
N THR A 287 3.77 -17.30 -5.89
CA THR A 287 4.00 -16.15 -5.02
C THR A 287 5.25 -15.37 -5.41
N PHE A 288 5.28 -14.10 -5.04
CA PHE A 288 6.41 -13.21 -5.24
C PHE A 288 6.62 -12.30 -4.03
N ASP A 289 7.84 -11.78 -3.91
CA ASP A 289 8.18 -10.75 -2.95
C ASP A 289 7.93 -9.35 -3.53
N ALA A 290 7.66 -8.39 -2.65
CA ALA A 290 7.57 -6.98 -3.01
C ALA A 290 8.78 -6.21 -2.50
N ASP A 291 9.29 -5.29 -3.32
CA ASP A 291 10.25 -4.27 -2.92
C ASP A 291 9.64 -2.90 -3.10
N VAL A 292 10.01 -1.97 -2.22
CA VAL A 292 9.65 -0.56 -2.37
C VAL A 292 10.93 0.23 -2.67
N ILE A 293 10.91 0.97 -3.78
CA ILE A 293 11.99 1.85 -4.21
C ILE A 293 11.47 3.29 -4.13
N ASN A 294 12.00 4.03 -3.16
CA ASN A 294 11.79 5.46 -3.07
C ASN A 294 12.89 6.15 -3.87
N LEU A 295 12.55 6.85 -4.95
CA LEU A 295 13.55 7.61 -5.70
C LEU A 295 14.05 8.82 -4.89
N TRP A 296 13.21 9.33 -3.98
CA TRP A 296 13.35 10.64 -3.38
C TRP A 296 13.40 10.58 -1.85
N ASP A 297 14.21 9.64 -1.35
CA ASP A 297 14.63 9.45 0.05
C ASP A 297 15.66 10.48 0.56
N ASP A 298 15.32 11.70 1.00
CA ASP A 298 16.34 12.66 1.49
C ASP A 298 17.08 12.16 2.76
N LYS A 299 16.59 11.09 3.42
CA LYS A 299 17.15 10.53 4.67
C LYS A 299 17.84 9.17 4.52
N ALA A 300 17.82 8.55 3.34
CA ALA A 300 18.45 7.25 3.12
C ALA A 300 19.32 7.28 1.85
N GLU A 301 20.59 6.87 1.98
CA GLU A 301 21.51 6.76 0.84
C GLU A 301 20.86 6.00 -0.33
N HIS A 302 20.83 6.63 -1.51
CA HIS A 302 20.24 6.08 -2.72
C HIS A 302 20.74 4.65 -2.97
N VAL A 303 19.84 3.66 -2.86
CA VAL A 303 20.19 2.28 -3.16
C VAL A 303 20.45 2.14 -4.67
N LYS A 304 21.65 1.66 -5.04
CA LYS A 304 22.05 1.39 -6.43
C LYS A 304 21.25 0.23 -7.04
N TYR A 305 19.99 0.46 -7.39
CA TYR A 305 19.13 -0.49 -8.12
C TYR A 305 19.31 -0.42 -9.66
N GLY A 306 20.54 -0.18 -10.15
CA GLY A 306 20.77 0.04 -11.59
C GLY A 306 20.17 1.36 -12.12
N ILE A 307 19.80 2.25 -11.19
CA ILE A 307 19.28 3.59 -11.47
C ILE A 307 20.48 4.50 -11.77
N ASN A 308 20.55 5.00 -13.00
CA ASN A 308 21.61 5.90 -13.43
C ASN A 308 21.11 7.35 -13.31
N TYR A 309 21.71 8.10 -12.39
CA TYR A 309 21.53 9.55 -12.31
C TYR A 309 22.51 10.19 -13.27
N SER A 310 22.01 10.92 -14.26
CA SER A 310 22.84 11.80 -15.07
C SER A 310 22.53 13.24 -14.69
N GLU A 311 23.56 14.00 -14.31
CA GLU A 311 23.48 15.46 -14.21
C GLU A 311 23.25 16.03 -15.61
N GLU A 312 22.31 16.97 -15.76
CA GLU A 312 22.17 17.73 -16.99
C GLU A 312 23.44 18.58 -17.18
N GLN A 313 24.08 18.46 -18.34
CA GLN A 313 25.03 19.46 -18.84
C GLN A 313 24.30 20.67 -19.42
#